data_AF-A0A9E6R7U6-F1
#
_entry.id   AF-A0A9E6R7U6-F1
#
_cell.length_a   1.000
_cell.length_b   1.000
_cell.length_c   1.000
_cell.angle_alpha   90.00
_cell.angle_beta   90.00
_cell.angle_gamma   90.00
#
_symmetry.space_group_name_H-M   'P 1'
#
loop_
_entity.id
_entity.type
_entity.pdbx_description
1 polymer ?
#
loop_
_entity_poly.entity_id
_entity_poly.type
_entity_poly.pdbx_seq_one_letter_code
_entity_poly.pdbx_strand_id
1 'polypeptide(L)'
;MDDNVAAVQRRLVALGYTIGASGPLKDGVDGDFGRLSAVAALAALETGKAAPKAPTSPPPVKQPDSPAASVDLVAAALVARQPKTSRSIKEIIYHCAATPEGRSVSVETIRGWHAERGWKDIGYHYVVLLDGTIAAGRPEAQVGAHVEGHNAGTLGICYVGGLAADGKTAKDTRTPAQKAALLAIGRALIKKYPTIAKVSGHNEYAQKACPSFNVRRDALGALVS
;
A
#
# COMPACT_ATOMS: atom_id res chain seq x y z
N MET A 1 28.60 15.60 17.76
CA MET A 1 28.81 15.83 16.32
C MET A 1 27.81 14.94 15.63
N ASP A 2 26.76 15.54 15.10
CA ASP A 2 25.64 14.80 14.53
C ASP A 2 26.09 14.16 13.23
N ASP A 3 26.37 12.85 13.27
CA ASP A 3 26.62 12.08 12.05
C ASP A 3 25.36 12.16 11.19
N ASN A 4 25.42 12.91 10.09
CA ASN A 4 24.27 13.06 9.20
C ASN A 4 23.85 11.68 8.64
N VAL A 5 22.58 11.55 8.25
CA VAL A 5 21.99 10.29 7.78
C VAL A 5 22.83 9.61 6.69
N ALA A 6 23.45 10.40 5.81
CA ALA A 6 24.35 9.91 4.76
C ALA A 6 25.66 9.31 5.30
N ALA A 7 26.21 9.81 6.41
CA ALA A 7 27.38 9.24 7.07
C ALA A 7 27.07 7.86 7.69
N VAL A 8 25.90 7.74 8.32
CA VAL A 8 25.41 6.46 8.87
C VAL A 8 25.18 5.45 7.74
N GLN A 9 24.52 5.86 6.66
CA GLN A 9 24.27 5.01 5.48
C GLN A 9 25.55 4.53 4.81
N ARG A 10 26.55 5.39 4.64
CA ARG A 10 27.85 4.99 4.07
C ARG A 10 28.57 3.95 4.91
N ARG A 11 28.54 4.07 6.24
CA ARG A 11 29.11 3.05 7.14
C ARG A 11 28.37 1.71 7.00
N LEU A 12 27.05 1.74 6.84
CA LEU A 12 26.25 0.53 6.64
C LEU A 12 26.51 -0.13 5.27
N VAL A 13 26.69 0.65 4.20
CA VAL A 13 27.11 0.10 2.89
C VAL A 13 28.48 -0.56 2.98
N ALA A 14 29.44 0.06 3.68
CA ALA A 14 30.77 -0.52 3.90
C ALA A 14 30.71 -1.85 4.70
N LEU A 15 29.68 -2.04 5.51
CA LEU A 15 29.40 -3.28 6.23
C LEU A 15 28.58 -4.29 5.40
N GLY A 16 28.25 -3.95 4.15
CA GLY A 16 27.55 -4.83 3.21
C GLY A 16 26.02 -4.79 3.26
N TYR A 17 25.42 -3.77 3.89
CA TYR A 17 23.97 -3.55 3.85
C TYR A 17 23.56 -2.86 2.55
N THR A 18 22.45 -3.32 1.97
CA THR A 18 21.81 -2.68 0.82
C THR A 18 20.87 -1.58 1.28
N ILE A 19 21.10 -0.39 0.74
CA ILE A 19 20.21 0.78 0.87
C ILE A 19 19.36 0.90 -0.39
N GLY A 20 18.12 1.36 -0.25
CA GLY A 20 17.20 1.51 -1.38
C GLY A 20 17.73 2.54 -2.37
N ALA A 21 17.68 2.23 -3.67
CA ALA A 21 18.16 3.12 -4.73
C ALA A 21 17.26 4.34 -4.99
N SER A 22 16.18 4.53 -4.22
CA SER A 22 15.28 5.67 -4.33
C SER A 22 15.82 6.86 -3.51
N GLY A 23 16.76 7.60 -4.11
CA GLY A 23 17.34 8.82 -3.54
C GLY A 23 18.04 9.66 -4.64
N PRO A 24 18.41 10.93 -4.36
CA PRO A 24 19.02 11.82 -5.34
C PRO A 24 20.44 11.38 -5.75
N LEU A 25 21.08 10.50 -4.98
CA LEU A 25 22.41 9.98 -5.27
C LEU A 25 22.35 8.63 -5.98
N LYS A 26 23.16 8.49 -7.03
CA LYS A 26 23.22 7.28 -7.89
C LYS A 26 23.75 6.03 -7.17
N ASP A 27 24.34 6.20 -5.99
CA ASP A 27 24.88 5.13 -5.15
C ASP A 27 23.86 4.61 -4.11
N GLY A 28 22.65 5.20 -4.07
CA GLY A 28 21.58 4.84 -3.12
C GLY A 28 21.75 5.42 -1.71
N VAL A 29 22.85 6.15 -1.45
CA VAL A 29 23.04 6.91 -0.22
C VAL A 29 22.02 8.05 -0.22
N ASP A 30 21.35 8.31 0.90
CA ASP A 30 20.22 9.24 1.01
C ASP A 30 18.90 8.77 0.35
N GLY A 31 18.70 7.44 0.21
CA GLY A 31 17.44 6.82 -0.25
C GLY A 31 16.64 6.07 0.82
N ASP A 32 15.42 5.59 0.48
CA ASP A 32 14.48 4.96 1.43
C ASP A 32 15.09 3.77 2.19
N PHE A 33 15.04 3.83 3.53
CA PHE A 33 15.26 2.66 4.40
C PHE A 33 14.01 1.78 4.40
N GLY A 34 14.07 0.62 3.76
CA GLY A 34 13.00 -0.38 3.88
C GLY A 34 12.76 -0.78 5.35
N ARG A 35 11.49 -1.04 5.72
CA ARG A 35 11.07 -1.37 7.10
C ARG A 35 11.86 -2.52 7.75
N LEU A 36 12.31 -3.50 6.95
CA LEU A 36 13.15 -4.61 7.42
C LEU A 36 14.61 -4.19 7.66
N SER A 37 15.14 -3.26 6.86
CA SER A 37 16.49 -2.72 7.00
C SER A 37 16.62 -1.79 8.21
N ALA A 38 15.57 -1.04 8.54
CA ALA A 38 15.55 -0.16 9.72
C ALA A 38 15.57 -0.96 11.03
N VAL A 39 14.80 -2.05 11.13
CA VAL A 39 14.77 -2.92 12.31
C VAL A 39 16.10 -3.67 12.47
N ALA A 40 16.69 -4.16 11.38
CA ALA A 40 18.00 -4.81 11.42
C ALA A 40 19.13 -3.83 11.81
N ALA A 41 19.08 -2.59 11.31
CA ALA A 41 20.05 -1.55 11.64
C ALA A 41 19.96 -1.10 13.11
N LEU A 42 18.74 -0.94 13.65
CA LEU A 42 18.53 -0.61 15.06
C LEU A 42 19.03 -1.72 15.99
N ALA A 43 18.73 -2.99 15.68
CA ALA A 43 19.20 -4.13 16.47
C ALA A 43 20.74 -4.30 16.47
N ALA A 44 21.42 -3.90 15.39
CA ALA A 44 22.89 -3.90 15.33
C ALA A 44 23.52 -2.80 16.21
N LEU A 45 22.90 -1.61 16.24
CA LEU A 45 23.34 -0.49 17.06
C LEU A 45 23.21 -0.79 18.56
N GLU A 46 22.17 -1.51 18.96
CA GLU A 46 21.95 -1.91 20.36
C GLU A 46 22.93 -3.00 20.85
N THR A 47 23.41 -3.85 19.94
CA THR A 47 24.22 -5.02 20.32
C THR A 47 25.72 -4.86 20.03
N GLY A 48 26.12 -3.81 19.31
CA GLY A 48 27.50 -3.58 18.88
C GLY A 48 28.04 -4.64 17.92
N LYS A 49 27.17 -5.53 17.41
CA LYS A 49 27.52 -6.58 16.46
C LYS A 49 27.03 -6.19 15.07
N ALA A 50 27.75 -6.62 14.03
CA ALA A 50 27.26 -6.50 12.66
C ALA A 50 25.91 -7.22 12.55
N ALA A 51 24.87 -6.50 12.12
CA ALA A 51 23.59 -7.10 11.74
C ALA A 51 23.78 -8.20 10.69
N PRO A 52 22.97 -9.27 10.71
CA PRO A 52 23.01 -10.29 9.67
C PRO A 52 22.77 -9.66 8.28
N LYS A 53 23.47 -10.17 7.25
CA LYS A 53 23.23 -9.78 5.85
C LYS A 53 21.73 -9.91 5.53
N ALA A 54 21.15 -8.88 4.93
CA ALA A 54 19.78 -8.93 4.46
C ALA A 54 19.63 -10.13 3.51
N PRO A 55 18.63 -11.02 3.71
CA PRO A 55 18.48 -12.18 2.86
C PRO A 55 18.18 -11.74 1.42
N THR A 56 18.83 -12.39 0.44
CA THR A 56 18.73 -12.07 -1.00
C THR A 56 17.35 -12.33 -1.60
N SER A 57 16.48 -12.98 -0.83
CA SER A 57 15.07 -13.17 -1.10
C SER A 57 14.37 -13.09 0.27
N PRO A 58 13.21 -12.42 0.41
CA PRO A 58 12.47 -12.51 1.65
C PRO A 58 12.23 -13.99 1.97
N PRO A 59 12.47 -14.46 3.22
CA PRO A 59 12.11 -15.81 3.58
C PRO A 59 10.62 -16.01 3.25
N PRO A 60 10.20 -17.22 2.83
CA PRO A 60 8.77 -17.48 2.67
C PRO A 60 8.13 -17.08 3.98
N VAL A 61 7.25 -16.08 3.93
CA VAL A 61 6.44 -15.67 5.07
C VAL A 61 5.69 -16.93 5.44
N LYS A 62 6.07 -17.57 6.56
CA LYS A 62 5.23 -18.57 7.19
C LYS A 62 3.91 -17.84 7.45
N GLN A 63 2.90 -18.13 6.65
CA GLN A 63 1.56 -17.65 6.92
C GLN A 63 1.23 -18.11 8.33
N PRO A 64 0.94 -17.21 9.28
CA PRO A 64 0.34 -17.66 10.52
C PRO A 64 -0.96 -18.37 10.15
N ASP A 65 -1.12 -19.59 10.65
CA ASP A 65 -2.31 -20.40 10.43
C ASP A 65 -3.57 -19.60 10.84
N SER A 66 -4.48 -19.43 9.86
CA SER A 66 -5.84 -18.86 9.96
C SER A 66 -6.01 -17.37 10.34
N PRO A 67 -6.10 -16.43 9.36
CA PRO A 67 -6.04 -14.97 9.57
C PRO A 67 -7.33 -14.14 9.30
N ALA A 68 -8.50 -14.73 9.08
CA ALA A 68 -9.69 -13.96 8.63
C ALA A 68 -10.32 -13.06 9.72
N ALA A 69 -10.46 -13.56 10.95
CA ALA A 69 -11.06 -12.76 12.05
C ALA A 69 -10.13 -11.62 12.52
N SER A 70 -8.82 -11.81 12.42
CA SER A 70 -7.84 -10.79 12.79
C SER A 70 -7.79 -9.64 11.79
N VAL A 71 -7.92 -9.92 10.48
CA VAL A 71 -7.91 -8.85 9.45
C VAL A 71 -9.16 -7.96 9.51
N ASP A 72 -10.34 -8.52 9.79
CA ASP A 72 -11.57 -7.73 9.95
C ASP A 72 -11.46 -6.75 11.15
N LEU A 73 -10.90 -7.20 12.28
CA LEU A 73 -10.68 -6.35 13.46
C LEU A 73 -9.65 -5.24 13.19
N VAL A 74 -8.55 -5.57 12.51
CA VAL A 74 -7.52 -4.58 12.13
C VAL A 74 -8.09 -3.54 11.18
N ALA A 75 -8.86 -3.96 10.16
CA ALA A 75 -9.52 -3.06 9.23
C ALA A 75 -10.51 -2.13 9.94
N ALA A 76 -11.36 -2.68 10.82
CA ALA A 76 -12.30 -1.90 11.61
C ALA A 76 -11.60 -0.88 12.52
N ALA A 77 -10.53 -1.29 13.20
CA ALA A 77 -9.75 -0.39 14.06
C ALA A 77 -9.06 0.72 13.26
N LEU A 78 -8.51 0.42 12.09
CA LEU A 78 -7.88 1.42 11.22
C LEU A 78 -8.91 2.45 10.73
N VAL A 79 -10.07 1.99 10.27
CA VAL A 79 -11.19 2.84 9.82
C VAL A 79 -11.74 3.69 10.99
N ALA A 80 -11.84 3.13 12.19
CA ALA A 80 -12.32 3.85 13.37
C ALA A 80 -11.38 4.97 13.83
N ARG A 81 -10.06 4.86 13.58
CA ARG A 81 -9.06 5.88 13.96
C ARG A 81 -9.14 7.16 13.12
N GLN A 82 -9.68 7.08 11.92
CA GLN A 82 -9.89 8.25 11.08
C GLN A 82 -11.16 8.99 11.53
N PRO A 83 -11.15 10.33 11.66
CA PRO A 83 -12.33 11.07 12.08
C PRO A 83 -13.48 10.88 11.08
N LYS A 84 -14.73 10.91 11.57
CA LYS A 84 -15.89 11.00 10.68
C LYS A 84 -15.84 12.33 9.94
N THR A 85 -16.17 12.29 8.65
CA THR A 85 -16.20 13.44 7.76
C THR A 85 -17.63 13.90 7.48
N SER A 86 -17.81 15.18 7.16
CA SER A 86 -19.05 15.73 6.60
C SER A 86 -19.22 15.43 5.11
N ARG A 87 -18.21 14.87 4.44
CA ARG A 87 -18.31 14.41 3.04
C ARG A 87 -19.39 13.33 2.92
N SER A 88 -20.25 13.46 1.92
CA SER A 88 -21.21 12.40 1.58
C SER A 88 -20.51 11.30 0.78
N ILE A 89 -20.08 10.23 1.46
CA ILE A 89 -19.38 9.12 0.83
C ILE A 89 -20.40 8.09 0.32
N LYS A 90 -20.41 7.84 -0.99
CA LYS A 90 -21.40 7.00 -1.68
C LYS A 90 -20.80 5.77 -2.35
N GLU A 91 -19.49 5.75 -2.55
CA GLU A 91 -18.85 4.72 -3.37
C GLU A 91 -17.42 4.41 -2.93
N ILE A 92 -17.04 3.14 -3.03
CA ILE A 92 -15.65 2.66 -2.92
C ILE A 92 -15.17 2.29 -4.32
N ILE A 93 -13.98 2.78 -4.70
CA ILE A 93 -13.35 2.48 -5.99
C ILE A 93 -12.04 1.73 -5.76
N TYR A 94 -11.92 0.54 -6.32
CA TYR A 94 -10.72 -0.29 -6.21
C TYR A 94 -9.72 -0.03 -7.35
N HIS A 95 -8.44 0.03 -6.97
CA HIS A 95 -7.29 0.33 -7.83
C HIS A 95 -6.17 -0.69 -7.66
N CYS A 96 -5.25 -0.72 -8.61
CA CYS A 96 -3.95 -1.38 -8.49
C CYS A 96 -2.82 -0.35 -8.65
N ALA A 97 -1.68 -0.57 -8.02
CA ALA A 97 -0.51 0.31 -8.11
C ALA A 97 0.19 0.24 -9.48
N ALA A 98 -0.18 -0.73 -10.33
CA ALA A 98 0.48 -1.05 -11.59
C ALA A 98 1.97 -1.38 -11.38
N THR A 99 2.24 -2.23 -10.40
CA THR A 99 3.59 -2.70 -10.07
C THR A 99 3.73 -4.17 -10.45
N PRO A 100 4.92 -4.65 -10.86
CA PRO A 100 5.14 -6.05 -11.20
C PRO A 100 4.73 -7.00 -10.08
N GLU A 101 4.22 -8.17 -10.46
CA GLU A 101 3.83 -9.26 -9.55
C GLU A 101 4.96 -9.56 -8.55
N GLY A 102 4.62 -9.57 -7.25
CA GLY A 102 5.58 -9.85 -6.18
C GLY A 102 6.54 -8.70 -5.82
N ARG A 103 6.53 -7.57 -6.53
CA ARG A 103 7.35 -6.41 -6.17
C ARG A 103 6.78 -5.71 -4.94
N SER A 104 7.52 -5.76 -3.83
CA SER A 104 7.17 -5.03 -2.61
C SER A 104 7.28 -3.52 -2.83
N VAL A 105 6.24 -2.79 -2.43
CA VAL A 105 6.11 -1.32 -2.57
C VAL A 105 5.47 -0.80 -1.29
N SER A 106 6.01 0.28 -0.73
CA SER A 106 5.47 0.93 0.46
C SER A 106 4.44 2.02 0.11
N VAL A 107 3.66 2.47 1.10
CA VAL A 107 2.75 3.61 0.91
C VAL A 107 3.52 4.89 0.65
N GLU A 108 4.67 5.05 1.29
CA GLU A 108 5.58 6.19 1.15
C GLU A 108 6.13 6.25 -0.28
N THR A 109 6.47 5.11 -0.87
CA THR A 109 6.89 5.02 -2.27
C THR A 109 5.76 5.46 -3.21
N ILE A 110 4.52 5.00 -3.00
CA ILE A 110 3.37 5.42 -3.82
C ILE A 110 3.07 6.92 -3.62
N ARG A 111 3.23 7.43 -2.40
CA ARG A 111 3.12 8.87 -2.09
C ARG A 111 4.17 9.67 -2.85
N GLY A 112 5.42 9.18 -2.90
CA GLY A 112 6.50 9.75 -3.69
C GLY A 112 6.15 9.86 -5.18
N TRP A 113 5.66 8.77 -5.79
CA TRP A 113 5.23 8.78 -7.20
C TRP A 113 4.11 9.79 -7.50
N HIS A 114 3.21 10.02 -6.54
CA HIS A 114 2.18 11.05 -6.68
C HIS A 114 2.73 12.47 -6.47
N ALA A 115 3.67 12.65 -5.54
CA ALA A 115 4.35 13.93 -5.34
C ALA A 115 5.15 14.35 -6.57
N GLU A 116 5.83 13.41 -7.25
CA GLU A 116 6.52 13.63 -8.52
C GLU A 116 5.57 14.12 -9.64
N ARG A 117 4.28 13.78 -9.54
CA ARG A 117 3.22 14.28 -10.44
C ARG A 117 2.62 15.61 -9.99
N GLY A 118 3.22 16.26 -8.99
CA GLY A 118 2.76 17.53 -8.43
C GLY A 118 1.54 17.41 -7.50
N TRP A 119 1.21 16.20 -7.02
CA TRP A 119 0.07 16.03 -6.11
C TRP A 119 0.48 16.35 -4.69
N LYS A 120 -0.44 16.94 -3.91
CA LYS A 120 -0.20 17.32 -2.52
C LYS A 120 0.03 16.13 -1.57
N ASP A 121 -0.50 14.96 -1.92
CA ASP A 121 -0.39 13.72 -1.15
C ASP A 121 -0.79 12.54 -2.06
N ILE A 122 -0.62 11.31 -1.57
CA ILE A 122 -1.13 10.09 -2.17
C ILE A 122 -2.61 10.22 -2.58
N GLY A 123 -2.98 9.69 -3.75
CA GLY A 123 -4.34 9.79 -4.27
C GLY A 123 -5.36 8.86 -3.63
N TYR A 124 -4.90 7.79 -2.98
CA TYR A 124 -5.73 6.73 -2.38
C TYR A 124 -5.90 6.94 -0.88
N HIS A 125 -7.05 6.53 -0.34
CA HIS A 125 -7.32 6.59 1.10
C HIS A 125 -6.72 5.39 1.83
N TYR A 126 -6.62 4.24 1.16
CA TYR A 126 -5.98 3.04 1.69
C TYR A 126 -5.14 2.34 0.62
N VAL A 127 -4.09 1.66 1.09
CA VAL A 127 -3.25 0.79 0.28
C VAL A 127 -3.15 -0.57 0.97
N VAL A 128 -3.34 -1.66 0.22
CA VAL A 128 -3.17 -3.05 0.69
C VAL A 128 -1.86 -3.61 0.12
N LEU A 129 -0.91 -3.89 1.02
CA LEU A 129 0.41 -4.42 0.67
C LEU A 129 0.34 -5.92 0.34
N LEU A 130 1.43 -6.48 -0.20
CA LEU A 130 1.47 -7.88 -0.67
C LEU A 130 1.11 -8.91 0.40
N ASP A 131 1.47 -8.63 1.65
CA ASP A 131 1.21 -9.47 2.83
C ASP A 131 -0.21 -9.31 3.40
N GLY A 132 -1.04 -8.44 2.81
CA GLY A 132 -2.39 -8.11 3.30
C GLY A 132 -2.42 -6.98 4.33
N THR A 133 -1.29 -6.36 4.69
CA THR A 133 -1.26 -5.18 5.54
C THR A 133 -2.07 -4.05 4.90
N ILE A 134 -3.04 -3.51 5.64
CA ILE A 134 -3.82 -2.33 5.23
C ILE A 134 -3.16 -1.10 5.82
N ALA A 135 -2.68 -0.20 4.96
CA ALA A 135 -2.04 1.04 5.34
C ALA A 135 -2.90 2.24 4.95
N ALA A 136 -2.97 3.23 5.83
CA ALA A 136 -3.68 4.48 5.58
C ALA A 136 -2.87 5.35 4.61
N GLY A 137 -3.57 5.93 3.64
CA GLY A 137 -3.06 6.95 2.72
C GLY A 137 -3.65 8.32 3.07
N ARG A 138 -4.37 8.90 2.13
CA ARG A 138 -5.04 10.19 2.29
C ARG A 138 -6.17 10.08 3.33
N PRO A 139 -6.34 11.07 4.23
CA PRO A 139 -7.43 11.04 5.20
C PRO A 139 -8.81 10.94 4.54
N GLU A 140 -9.71 10.15 5.11
CA GLU A 140 -11.09 9.98 4.60
C GLU A 140 -11.86 11.31 4.55
N ALA A 141 -11.47 12.29 5.37
CA ALA A 141 -12.05 13.63 5.37
C ALA A 141 -11.65 14.50 4.18
N GLN A 142 -10.62 14.14 3.43
CA GLN A 142 -10.13 14.88 2.27
C GLN A 142 -10.53 14.16 0.98
N VAL A 143 -10.91 14.94 -0.05
CA VAL A 143 -11.20 14.39 -1.37
C VAL A 143 -9.97 13.68 -1.94
N GLY A 144 -10.16 12.48 -2.47
CA GLY A 144 -9.13 11.67 -3.11
C GLY A 144 -8.59 12.29 -4.41
N ALA A 145 -7.56 11.66 -4.97
CA ALA A 145 -7.06 11.95 -6.32
C ALA A 145 -6.77 10.63 -7.04
N HIS A 146 -7.80 9.84 -7.31
CA HIS A 146 -7.67 8.49 -7.83
C HIS A 146 -8.49 8.20 -9.09
N VAL A 147 -9.58 8.94 -9.35
CA VAL A 147 -10.32 8.92 -10.63
C VAL A 147 -10.64 10.35 -11.02
N GLU A 148 -10.07 10.81 -12.13
CA GLU A 148 -10.35 12.15 -12.67
C GLU A 148 -11.85 12.34 -12.90
N GLY A 149 -12.40 13.48 -12.49
CA GLY A 149 -13.84 13.77 -12.56
C GLY A 149 -14.73 13.00 -11.58
N HIS A 150 -14.22 12.03 -10.80
CA HIS A 150 -15.04 11.13 -9.96
C HIS A 150 -14.50 10.92 -8.53
N ASN A 151 -13.68 11.86 -8.03
CA ASN A 151 -13.13 11.80 -6.66
C ASN A 151 -14.10 12.27 -5.56
N ALA A 152 -15.08 13.11 -5.92
CA ALA A 152 -16.05 13.63 -4.97
C ALA A 152 -17.01 12.50 -4.54
N GLY A 153 -17.25 12.39 -3.23
CA GLY A 153 -18.11 11.34 -2.67
C GLY A 153 -17.58 9.91 -2.76
N THR A 154 -16.30 9.71 -3.11
CA THR A 154 -15.71 8.38 -3.29
C THR A 154 -14.49 8.15 -2.39
N LEU A 155 -14.23 6.87 -2.08
CA LEU A 155 -13.03 6.39 -1.39
C LEU A 155 -12.24 5.44 -2.29
N GLY A 156 -11.04 5.84 -2.72
CA GLY A 156 -10.09 4.98 -3.43
C GLY A 156 -9.30 4.03 -2.51
N ILE A 157 -9.31 2.74 -2.85
CA ILE A 157 -8.51 1.68 -2.20
C ILE A 157 -7.59 1.05 -3.25
N CYS A 158 -6.28 1.05 -3.03
CA CYS A 158 -5.29 0.50 -3.96
C CYS A 158 -4.68 -0.79 -3.40
N TYR A 159 -4.42 -1.80 -4.22
CA TYR A 159 -3.53 -2.90 -3.83
C TYR A 159 -2.19 -2.81 -4.58
N VAL A 160 -1.11 -3.29 -3.95
CA VAL A 160 0.21 -3.40 -4.59
C VAL A 160 0.19 -4.57 -5.59
N GLY A 161 0.51 -4.29 -6.84
CA GLY A 161 0.44 -5.26 -7.95
C GLY A 161 -0.32 -4.70 -9.16
N GLY A 162 -0.88 -5.60 -9.95
CA GLY A 162 -1.72 -5.29 -11.11
C GLY A 162 -1.04 -5.46 -12.47
N LEU A 163 0.26 -5.75 -12.49
CA LEU A 163 1.02 -6.13 -13.68
C LEU A 163 1.66 -7.50 -13.47
N ALA A 164 1.77 -8.31 -14.53
CA ALA A 164 2.54 -9.54 -14.53
C ALA A 164 4.03 -9.27 -14.23
N ALA A 165 4.81 -10.33 -14.06
CA ALA A 165 6.24 -10.24 -13.78
C ALA A 165 7.04 -9.45 -14.84
N ASP A 166 6.52 -9.35 -16.07
CA ASP A 166 7.10 -8.53 -17.14
C ASP A 166 7.00 -7.01 -16.91
N GLY A 167 6.22 -6.57 -15.90
CA GLY A 167 5.97 -5.17 -15.59
C GLY A 167 5.22 -4.40 -16.68
N LYS A 168 4.53 -5.09 -17.60
CA LYS A 168 3.83 -4.50 -18.75
C LYS A 168 2.41 -5.02 -18.89
N THR A 169 2.21 -6.32 -18.73
CA THR A 169 0.92 -6.97 -18.99
C THR A 169 0.02 -6.83 -17.78
N ALA A 170 -1.18 -6.27 -17.96
CA ALA A 170 -2.15 -6.19 -16.86
C ALA A 170 -2.61 -7.59 -16.42
N LYS A 171 -2.55 -7.86 -15.12
CA LYS A 171 -2.91 -9.16 -14.52
C LYS A 171 -3.46 -8.93 -13.11
N ASP A 172 -4.51 -9.68 -12.72
CA ASP A 172 -4.90 -9.77 -11.31
C ASP A 172 -3.80 -10.53 -10.55
N THR A 173 -2.99 -9.81 -9.79
CA THR A 173 -1.88 -10.38 -9.01
C THR A 173 -2.16 -10.39 -7.51
N ARG A 174 -3.43 -10.21 -7.09
CA ARG A 174 -3.77 -10.14 -5.67
C ARG A 174 -3.43 -11.45 -4.97
N THR A 175 -2.67 -11.35 -3.88
CA THR A 175 -2.44 -12.49 -2.98
C THR A 175 -3.73 -12.84 -2.21
N PRO A 176 -3.84 -14.07 -1.65
CA PRO A 176 -4.96 -14.41 -0.78
C PRO A 176 -5.14 -13.44 0.40
N ALA A 177 -4.03 -13.00 1.00
CA ALA A 177 -4.04 -12.03 2.10
C ALA A 177 -4.57 -10.66 1.65
N GLN A 178 -4.18 -10.21 0.45
CA GLN A 178 -4.74 -8.98 -0.14
C GLN A 178 -6.25 -9.10 -0.39
N LYS A 179 -6.73 -10.22 -0.93
CA LYS A 179 -8.16 -10.43 -1.16
C LYS A 179 -8.96 -10.37 0.14
N ALA A 180 -8.47 -11.01 1.20
CA ALA A 180 -9.09 -10.94 2.53
C ALA A 180 -9.10 -9.51 3.08
N ALA A 181 -7.97 -8.81 3.00
CA ALA A 181 -7.84 -7.43 3.47
C ALA A 181 -8.72 -6.43 2.71
N LEU A 182 -8.86 -6.57 1.38
CA LEU A 182 -9.72 -5.73 0.55
C LEU A 182 -11.20 -5.89 0.89
N LEU A 183 -11.64 -7.12 1.21
CA LEU A 183 -12.98 -7.39 1.72
C LEU A 183 -13.18 -6.77 3.11
N ALA A 184 -12.23 -6.98 4.02
CA ALA A 184 -12.28 -6.48 5.40
C ALA A 184 -12.39 -4.95 5.45
N ILE A 185 -11.53 -4.23 4.71
CA ILE A 185 -11.58 -2.77 4.65
C ILE A 185 -12.86 -2.26 3.99
N GLY A 186 -13.35 -2.95 2.95
CA GLY A 186 -14.62 -2.62 2.29
C GLY A 186 -15.80 -2.70 3.25
N ARG A 187 -15.93 -3.81 4.00
CA ARG A 187 -16.96 -3.99 5.03
C ARG A 187 -16.87 -2.93 6.13
N ALA A 188 -15.65 -2.66 6.61
CA ALA A 188 -15.43 -1.66 7.67
C ALA A 188 -15.86 -0.25 7.22
N LEU A 189 -15.56 0.13 5.98
CA LEU A 189 -15.96 1.41 5.42
C LEU A 189 -17.47 1.50 5.20
N ILE A 190 -18.13 0.45 4.68
CA ILE A 190 -19.59 0.42 4.52
C ILE A 190 -20.29 0.54 5.87
N LYS A 191 -19.76 -0.13 6.90
CA LYS A 191 -20.28 0.02 8.27
C LYS A 191 -20.10 1.44 8.81
N LYS A 192 -18.97 2.09 8.55
CA LYS A 192 -18.72 3.48 8.98
C LYS A 192 -19.56 4.50 8.20
N TYR A 193 -19.77 4.25 6.91
CA TYR A 193 -20.52 5.09 5.97
C TYR A 193 -21.66 4.30 5.32
N PRO A 194 -22.81 4.14 6.00
CA PRO A 194 -23.95 3.39 5.48
C PRO A 194 -24.55 3.95 4.18
N THR A 195 -24.14 5.15 3.76
CA THR A 195 -24.53 5.76 2.49
C THR A 195 -23.76 5.22 1.29
N ILE A 196 -22.74 4.38 1.50
CA ILE A 196 -22.04 3.68 0.43
C ILE A 196 -23.00 2.64 -0.15
N ALA A 197 -23.42 2.87 -1.40
CA ALA A 197 -24.34 2.00 -2.13
C ALA A 197 -23.71 1.40 -3.39
N LYS A 198 -22.43 1.68 -3.64
CA LYS A 198 -21.71 1.22 -4.83
C LYS A 198 -20.27 0.85 -4.51
N VAL A 199 -19.81 -0.20 -5.17
CA VAL A 199 -18.40 -0.61 -5.24
C VAL A 199 -18.05 -0.83 -6.71
N SER A 200 -16.87 -0.36 -7.13
CA SER A 200 -16.48 -0.39 -8.54
C SER A 200 -14.97 -0.49 -8.73
N GLY A 201 -14.55 -0.76 -9.97
CA GLY A 201 -13.15 -0.63 -10.40
C GLY A 201 -12.91 0.67 -11.18
N HIS A 202 -11.65 1.14 -11.20
CA HIS A 202 -11.28 2.29 -12.03
C HIS A 202 -11.61 2.08 -13.53
N ASN A 203 -11.53 0.85 -14.02
CA ASN A 203 -11.90 0.46 -15.40
C ASN A 203 -13.37 0.72 -15.76
N GLU A 204 -14.24 1.02 -14.78
CA GLU A 204 -15.63 1.42 -15.03
C GLU A 204 -15.76 2.92 -15.36
N TYR A 205 -14.70 3.71 -15.18
CA TYR A 205 -14.68 5.16 -15.39
C TYR A 205 -13.67 5.63 -16.42
N ALA A 206 -12.71 4.78 -16.79
CA ALA A 206 -11.69 5.10 -17.78
C ALA A 206 -11.32 3.84 -18.58
N GLN A 207 -10.89 4.02 -19.83
CA GLN A 207 -10.39 2.94 -20.70
C GLN A 207 -9.01 2.47 -20.23
N LYS A 208 -8.96 1.79 -19.08
CA LYS A 208 -7.74 1.35 -18.40
C LYS A 208 -7.96 -0.05 -17.84
N ALA A 209 -6.90 -0.84 -17.72
CA ALA A 209 -7.01 -2.18 -17.15
C ALA A 209 -7.28 -2.19 -15.64
N CYS A 210 -6.79 -1.19 -14.90
CA CYS A 210 -6.90 -1.04 -13.44
C CYS A 210 -8.35 -1.25 -12.95
N PRO A 211 -8.62 -2.11 -11.95
CA PRO A 211 -7.67 -2.76 -11.04
C PRO A 211 -7.10 -4.11 -11.54
N SER A 212 -7.13 -4.37 -12.84
CA SER A 212 -6.70 -5.61 -13.51
C SER A 212 -7.62 -6.82 -13.26
N PHE A 213 -8.84 -6.57 -12.79
CA PHE A 213 -9.95 -7.52 -12.69
C PHE A 213 -11.29 -6.78 -12.78
N ASN A 214 -12.39 -7.53 -12.86
CA ASN A 214 -13.74 -6.98 -12.85
C ASN A 214 -14.30 -6.98 -11.42
N VAL A 215 -14.46 -5.80 -10.81
CA VAL A 215 -14.92 -5.67 -9.41
C VAL A 215 -16.34 -6.18 -9.23
N ARG A 216 -17.25 -5.93 -10.18
CA ARG A 216 -18.65 -6.38 -10.09
C ARG A 216 -18.79 -7.91 -10.11
N ARG A 217 -17.86 -8.61 -10.75
CA ARG A 217 -17.83 -10.09 -10.80
C ARG A 217 -16.98 -10.72 -9.68
N ASP A 218 -16.36 -9.90 -8.85
CA ASP A 218 -15.54 -10.32 -7.71
C ASP A 218 -16.38 -10.33 -6.41
N ALA A 219 -15.89 -11.00 -5.36
CA ALA A 219 -16.51 -10.97 -4.03
C ALA A 219 -16.66 -9.54 -3.47
N LEU A 220 -15.80 -8.61 -3.91
CA LEU A 220 -15.94 -7.18 -3.61
C LEU A 220 -17.27 -6.60 -4.11
N GLY A 221 -17.74 -7.01 -5.29
CA GLY A 221 -19.02 -6.59 -5.87
C GLY A 221 -20.23 -6.90 -4.99
N ALA A 222 -20.14 -7.98 -4.22
CA ALA A 222 -21.21 -8.46 -3.34
C ALA A 222 -21.36 -7.65 -2.03
N LEU A 223 -20.46 -6.70 -1.74
CA LEU A 223 -20.46 -5.97 -0.47
C LEU A 223 -21.63 -4.98 -0.31
N VAL A 224 -22.23 -4.56 -1.41
CA VAL A 224 -23.36 -3.60 -1.46
C VAL A 224 -24.58 -4.18 -2.18
N SER A 225 -24.57 -5.50 -2.38
CA SER A 225 -25.68 -6.26 -2.99
C SER A 225 -26.78 -6.55 -1.98
#